data_AF-A0A2D6M178-F1
#
_entry.id   AF-A0A2D6M178-F1
#
_cell.length_a   1.000
_cell.length_b   1.000
_cell.length_c   1.000
_cell.angle_alpha   90.00
_cell.angle_beta   90.00
_cell.angle_gamma   90.00
#
_symmetry.space_group_name_H-M   'P 1'
#
loop_
_entity.id
_entity.type
_entity.pdbx_description
1 polymer ?
#
loop_
_entity_poly.entity_id
_entity_poly.type
_entity_poly.pdbx_seq_one_letter_code
_entity_poly.pdbx_strand_id
1 'polypeptide(L)'
;MFQYSSKSLFSGVREEFKILFLLLVFVAAFSITNLAVQAVLFVLLFALLFVAGYRDFLKLFAGLIPFLLLANASFVLFLADTGIDLVHFTLVANFRVLSLFAATAFFTFSTDIFALVRMMKKAHIPELVYLPIYILFRFLPEIEKDLVEISSIQRIKGITKRQPILYIESIFLPLLFTVLQKSDDLAIAYYLRKKRETESG
;
A
#
# COMPACT_ATOMS: atom_id res chain seq x y z
N MET A 1 9.73 -9.09 7.12
CA MET A 1 10.09 -7.73 6.67
C MET A 1 8.86 -6.81 6.66
N PHE A 2 7.92 -6.97 7.61
CA PHE A 2 7.05 -5.88 8.06
C PHE A 2 7.59 -5.35 9.39
N GLN A 3 8.72 -4.64 9.33
CA GLN A 3 9.17 -3.90 10.52
C GLN A 3 8.23 -2.71 10.70
N TYR A 4 7.36 -2.89 11.68
CA TYR A 4 6.35 -1.95 12.12
C TYR A 4 7.05 -0.71 12.71
N SER A 5 7.12 0.36 11.93
CA SER A 5 7.74 1.62 12.34
C SER A 5 6.84 2.31 13.37
N SER A 6 6.99 1.93 14.64
CA SER A 6 6.29 2.56 15.77
C SER A 6 6.96 3.86 16.24
N LYS A 7 7.87 4.44 15.45
CA LYS A 7 8.57 5.68 15.81
C LYS A 7 8.70 6.63 14.63
N SER A 8 7.63 7.36 14.35
CA SER A 8 7.74 8.66 13.69
C SER A 8 6.89 9.69 14.43
N LEU A 9 7.38 10.93 14.48
CA LEU A 9 6.88 12.07 15.27
C LEU A 9 5.38 12.40 15.08
N PHE A 10 4.71 11.81 14.09
CA PHE A 10 3.30 12.02 13.77
C PHE A 10 2.36 10.87 14.18
N SER A 11 2.82 9.90 14.99
CA SER A 11 1.95 8.84 15.53
C SER A 11 0.85 9.36 16.47
N GLY A 12 0.96 10.60 16.96
CA GLY A 12 -0.04 11.24 17.82
C GLY A 12 -1.15 12.01 17.09
N VAL A 13 -1.05 12.21 15.77
CA VAL A 13 -2.10 12.90 14.99
C VAL A 13 -3.20 11.90 14.63
N ARG A 14 -4.46 12.25 14.92
CA ARG A 14 -5.63 11.40 14.60
C ARG A 14 -5.59 10.99 13.14
N GLU A 15 -5.81 9.71 12.88
CA GLU A 15 -5.66 9.11 11.55
C GLU A 15 -6.68 9.64 10.55
N GLU A 16 -7.81 10.14 11.06
CA GLU A 16 -8.87 10.84 10.32
C GLU A 16 -8.32 12.05 9.56
N PHE A 17 -7.46 12.84 10.20
CA PHE A 17 -6.86 14.02 9.59
C PHE A 17 -5.84 13.66 8.52
N LYS A 18 -5.16 12.53 8.65
CA LYS A 18 -4.18 12.08 7.64
C LYS A 18 -4.87 11.66 6.34
N ILE A 19 -5.99 10.93 6.45
CA ILE A 19 -6.81 10.54 5.29
C ILE A 19 -7.46 11.79 4.66
N LEU A 20 -8.01 12.69 5.49
CA LEU A 20 -8.61 13.93 5.00
C LEU A 20 -7.57 14.83 4.32
N PHE A 21 -6.36 14.92 4.88
CA PHE A 21 -5.23 15.61 4.25
C PHE A 21 -4.85 14.98 2.91
N LEU A 22 -4.76 13.64 2.83
CA LEU A 22 -4.49 12.94 1.58
C LEU A 22 -5.57 13.25 0.52
N LEU A 23 -6.84 13.18 0.91
CA LEU A 23 -7.96 13.47 0.01
C LEU A 23 -7.94 14.93 -0.45
N LEU A 24 -7.66 15.86 0.47
CA LEU A 24 -7.52 17.29 0.15
C LEU A 24 -6.39 17.53 -0.85
N VAL A 25 -5.22 16.91 -0.63
CA VAL A 25 -4.10 17.01 -1.56
C VAL A 25 -4.44 16.40 -2.91
N PHE A 26 -5.19 15.30 -2.95
CA PHE A 26 -5.65 14.68 -4.20
C PHE A 26 -6.57 15.61 -5.00
N VAL A 27 -7.57 16.19 -4.33
CA VAL A 27 -8.49 17.16 -4.94
C VAL A 27 -7.74 18.41 -5.41
N ALA A 28 -6.86 18.97 -4.56
CA ALA A 28 -6.05 20.13 -4.91
C ALA A 28 -5.14 19.86 -6.11
N ALA A 29 -4.43 18.72 -6.13
CA ALA A 29 -3.54 18.35 -7.22
C ALA A 29 -4.28 18.17 -8.55
N PHE A 30 -5.55 17.75 -8.51
CA PHE A 30 -6.39 17.60 -9.71
C PHE A 30 -6.99 18.93 -10.19
N SER A 31 -7.48 19.77 -9.26
CA SER A 31 -8.08 21.07 -9.58
C SER A 31 -7.06 22.12 -10.03
N ILE A 32 -5.82 22.05 -9.54
CA ILE A 32 -4.77 22.99 -9.91
C ILE A 32 -4.21 22.64 -11.29
N THR A 33 -4.36 23.55 -12.23
CA THR A 33 -3.77 23.49 -13.59
C THR A 33 -2.56 24.40 -13.73
N ASN A 34 -2.36 25.36 -12.81
CA ASN A 34 -1.23 26.28 -12.85
C ASN A 34 0.05 25.60 -12.35
N LEU A 35 1.07 25.58 -13.21
CA LEU A 35 2.38 24.98 -12.95
C LEU A 35 3.06 25.51 -11.68
N ALA A 36 3.01 26.82 -11.44
CA ALA A 36 3.68 27.43 -10.30
C ALA A 36 3.06 26.96 -8.97
N VAL A 37 1.72 26.94 -8.91
CA VAL A 37 0.99 26.51 -7.70
C VAL A 37 1.23 25.02 -7.45
N GLN A 38 1.29 24.22 -8.50
CA GLN A 38 1.55 22.79 -8.40
C GLN A 38 2.99 22.47 -7.97
N ALA A 39 3.97 23.23 -8.46
CA ALA A 39 5.36 23.14 -8.02
C ALA A 39 5.49 23.52 -6.54
N VAL A 40 4.81 24.57 -6.09
CA VAL A 40 4.77 24.96 -4.67
C VAL A 40 4.16 23.85 -3.82
N LEU A 41 3.05 23.24 -4.26
CA LEU A 41 2.43 22.11 -3.58
C LEU A 41 3.41 20.92 -3.46
N PHE A 42 4.11 20.60 -4.55
CA PHE A 42 5.12 19.54 -4.53
C PHE A 42 6.25 19.84 -3.55
N VAL A 43 6.80 21.06 -3.57
CA VAL A 43 7.89 21.47 -2.67
C VAL A 43 7.44 21.40 -1.20
N LEU A 44 6.21 21.83 -0.90
CA LEU A 44 5.65 21.76 0.45
C LEU A 44 5.52 20.31 0.93
N LEU A 45 4.97 19.42 0.10
CA LEU A 45 4.87 17.99 0.43
C LEU A 45 6.24 17.36 0.58
N PHE A 46 7.18 17.67 -0.32
CA PHE A 46 8.53 17.15 -0.26
C PHE A 46 9.26 17.59 1.01
N ALA A 47 9.12 18.86 1.40
CA ALA A 47 9.65 19.38 2.66
C ALA A 47 9.04 18.66 3.87
N LEU A 48 7.73 18.39 3.85
CA LEU A 48 7.06 17.63 4.90
C LEU A 48 7.62 16.20 5.04
N LEU A 49 7.87 15.51 3.92
CA LEU A 49 8.50 14.18 3.93
C LEU A 49 9.94 14.24 4.45
N PHE A 50 10.69 15.29 4.10
CA PHE A 50 12.06 15.49 4.55
C PHE A 50 12.12 15.70 6.07
N VAL A 51 11.25 16.55 6.62
CA VAL A 51 11.11 16.77 8.08
C VAL A 51 10.66 15.49 8.78
N ALA A 52 9.80 14.68 8.15
CA ALA A 52 9.36 13.42 8.71
C ALA A 52 10.47 12.33 8.75
N GLY A 53 11.62 12.55 8.09
CA GLY A 53 12.83 11.74 8.23
C GLY A 53 12.83 10.41 7.47
N TYR A 54 11.91 10.20 6.53
CA TYR A 54 11.74 8.92 5.84
C TYR A 54 12.76 8.68 4.71
N ARG A 55 14.03 8.36 5.03
CA ARG A 55 15.09 8.21 4.01
C ARG A 55 14.78 7.22 2.87
N ASP A 56 13.90 6.24 3.09
CA ASP A 56 13.50 5.29 2.05
C ASP A 56 12.60 5.92 0.96
N PHE A 57 12.01 7.11 1.18
CA PHE A 57 11.22 7.78 0.14
C PHE A 57 12.07 8.13 -1.09
N LEU A 58 13.37 8.41 -0.93
CA LEU A 58 14.27 8.71 -2.05
C LEU A 58 14.36 7.55 -3.04
N LYS A 59 14.36 6.30 -2.54
CA LYS A 59 14.40 5.09 -3.38
C LYS A 59 13.10 4.93 -4.15
N LEU A 60 11.96 5.22 -3.51
CA LEU A 60 10.64 5.19 -4.15
C LEU A 60 10.54 6.24 -5.27
N PHE A 61 11.04 7.45 -5.04
CA PHE A 61 11.11 8.49 -6.07
C PHE A 61 12.08 8.13 -7.20
N ALA A 62 13.22 7.51 -6.90
CA ALA A 62 14.15 7.03 -7.92
C ALA A 62 13.50 5.99 -8.85
N GLY A 63 12.67 5.09 -8.30
CA GLY A 63 11.88 4.13 -9.09
C GLY A 63 10.80 4.78 -9.97
N LEU A 64 10.35 5.99 -9.64
CA LEU A 64 9.34 6.73 -10.39
C LEU A 64 9.91 7.42 -11.64
N ILE A 65 11.20 7.77 -11.64
CA ILE A 65 11.88 8.42 -12.77
C ILE A 65 11.70 7.67 -14.11
N PRO A 66 11.98 6.35 -14.23
CA PRO A 66 11.78 5.65 -15.49
C PRO A 66 10.32 5.63 -15.94
N PHE A 67 9.37 5.55 -15.00
CA PHE A 67 7.94 5.62 -15.31
C PHE A 67 7.54 6.98 -15.89
N LEU A 68 8.01 8.08 -15.30
CA LEU A 68 7.76 9.42 -15.82
C LEU A 68 8.38 9.63 -17.20
N LEU A 69 9.60 9.14 -17.43
CA LEU A 69 10.25 9.23 -18.74
C LEU A 69 9.44 8.51 -19.83
N LEU A 70 8.96 7.29 -19.54
CA LEU A 70 8.10 6.54 -20.46
C LEU A 70 6.75 7.24 -20.70
N ALA A 71 6.15 7.80 -19.65
CA ALA A 71 4.90 8.56 -19.78
C ALA A 71 5.08 9.81 -20.65
N ASN A 72 6.15 10.58 -20.43
CA ASN A 72 6.46 11.76 -21.23
C ASN A 72 6.72 11.40 -22.70
N ALA A 73 7.48 10.34 -22.97
CA ALA A 73 7.69 9.85 -24.33
C ALA A 73 6.37 9.48 -25.03
N SER A 74 5.47 8.82 -24.29
CA SER A 74 4.14 8.45 -24.80
C SER A 74 3.28 9.69 -25.10
N PHE A 75 3.31 10.71 -24.23
CA PHE A 75 2.59 11.96 -24.46
C PHE A 75 3.13 12.73 -25.67
N VAL A 76 4.46 12.78 -25.85
CA VAL A 76 5.06 13.42 -27.02
C VAL A 76 4.60 12.72 -28.31
N LEU A 77 4.61 11.39 -28.35
CA LEU A 77 4.16 10.64 -29.51
C LEU A 77 2.66 10.81 -29.82
N PHE A 78 1.82 10.94 -28.79
CA PHE A 78 0.36 11.03 -28.96
C PHE A 78 -0.13 12.45 -29.24
N LEU A 79 0.53 13.48 -28.69
CA LEU A 79 0.05 14.86 -28.72
C LEU A 79 0.86 15.76 -29.67
N ALA A 80 1.92 15.27 -30.31
CA ALA A 80 2.77 16.07 -31.20
C ALA A 80 1.98 16.87 -32.25
N ASP A 81 0.91 16.29 -32.82
CA ASP A 81 0.14 16.90 -33.89
C ASP A 81 -1.03 17.77 -33.41
N THR A 82 -1.24 17.88 -32.10
CA THR A 82 -2.42 18.57 -31.52
C THR A 82 -2.25 20.08 -31.31
N GLY A 83 -1.05 20.63 -31.57
CA GLY A 83 -0.76 22.06 -31.41
C GLY A 83 -0.77 22.56 -29.96
N ILE A 84 -0.81 21.66 -28.99
CA ILE A 84 -0.75 21.97 -27.55
C ILE A 84 0.72 22.25 -27.17
N ASP A 85 0.93 23.15 -26.20
CA ASP A 85 2.24 23.30 -25.57
C ASP A 85 2.58 22.03 -24.75
N LEU A 86 3.25 21.09 -25.42
CA LEU A 86 3.67 19.81 -24.85
C LEU A 86 4.58 19.99 -23.65
N VAL A 87 5.40 21.04 -23.62
CA VAL A 87 6.34 21.29 -22.51
C VAL A 87 5.56 21.69 -21.27
N HIS A 88 4.62 22.62 -21.40
CA HIS A 88 3.77 23.00 -20.28
C HIS A 88 2.91 21.84 -19.78
N PHE A 89 2.27 21.11 -20.69
CA PHE A 89 1.40 19.98 -20.35
C PHE A 89 2.16 18.85 -19.62
N THR A 90 3.32 18.44 -20.16
CA THR A 90 4.14 17.40 -19.54
C THR A 90 4.66 17.83 -18.18
N LEU A 91 5.13 19.07 -18.01
CA LEU A 91 5.57 19.58 -16.72
C LEU A 91 4.45 19.54 -15.66
N VAL A 92 3.27 20.04 -15.99
CA VAL A 92 2.09 20.00 -15.10
C VAL A 92 1.74 18.55 -14.73
N ALA A 93 1.76 17.64 -15.71
CA ALA A 93 1.49 16.21 -15.46
C ALA A 93 2.55 15.58 -14.53
N ASN A 94 3.85 15.84 -14.76
CA ASN A 94 4.93 15.32 -13.92
C ASN A 94 4.81 15.83 -12.47
N PHE A 95 4.63 17.14 -12.26
CA PHE A 95 4.46 17.69 -10.92
C PHE A 95 3.18 17.18 -10.23
N ARG A 96 2.13 16.85 -10.99
CA ARG A 96 0.92 16.20 -10.45
C ARG A 96 1.25 14.84 -9.87
N VAL A 97 1.88 13.99 -10.66
CA VAL A 97 2.24 12.63 -10.27
C VAL A 97 3.20 12.67 -9.09
N LEU A 98 4.21 13.54 -9.11
CA LEU A 98 5.16 13.72 -8.02
C LEU A 98 4.48 14.16 -6.71
N SER A 99 3.53 15.10 -6.78
CA SER A 99 2.79 15.56 -5.59
C SER A 99 1.90 14.46 -5.00
N LEU A 100 1.17 13.73 -5.86
CA LEU A 100 0.33 12.61 -5.44
C LEU A 100 1.16 11.49 -4.82
N PHE A 101 2.32 11.20 -5.41
CA PHE A 101 3.23 10.20 -4.92
C PHE A 101 3.83 10.61 -3.56
N ALA A 102 4.23 11.88 -3.40
CA ALA A 102 4.69 12.41 -2.12
C ALA A 102 3.62 12.26 -1.03
N ALA A 103 2.38 12.67 -1.31
CA ALA A 103 1.27 12.57 -0.36
C ALA A 103 0.96 11.12 0.03
N THR A 104 0.99 10.20 -0.95
CA THR A 104 0.77 8.76 -0.73
C THR A 104 1.90 8.14 0.09
N ALA A 105 3.15 8.52 -0.18
CA ALA A 105 4.30 8.09 0.61
C ALA A 105 4.19 8.58 2.06
N PHE A 106 3.84 9.85 2.27
CA PHE A 106 3.56 10.39 3.61
C PHE A 106 2.46 9.59 4.33
N PHE A 107 1.37 9.26 3.64
CA PHE A 107 0.29 8.46 4.22
C PHE A 107 0.75 7.05 4.62
N THR A 108 1.46 6.36 3.71
CA THR A 108 1.95 5.00 3.92
C THR A 108 2.92 4.90 5.10
N PHE A 109 3.83 5.87 5.24
CA PHE A 109 4.81 5.85 6.33
C PHE A 109 4.25 6.33 7.68
N SER A 110 3.18 7.13 7.66
CA SER A 110 2.60 7.72 8.88
C SER A 110 1.38 6.98 9.42
N THR A 111 0.79 6.07 8.64
CA THR A 111 -0.46 5.39 8.98
C THR A 111 -0.27 3.89 9.07
N ASP A 112 -0.65 3.33 10.21
CA ASP A 112 -0.74 1.90 10.41
C ASP A 112 -1.98 1.32 9.70
N ILE A 113 -1.80 0.15 9.09
CA ILE A 113 -2.86 -0.60 8.42
C ILE A 113 -4.03 -0.90 9.37
N PHE A 114 -3.76 -1.24 10.64
CA PHE A 114 -4.84 -1.47 11.60
C PHE A 114 -5.55 -0.17 12.00
N ALA A 115 -4.88 0.98 11.92
CA ALA A 115 -5.53 2.27 12.09
C ALA A 115 -6.51 2.56 10.97
N LEU A 116 -6.19 2.20 9.72
CA LEU A 116 -7.12 2.30 8.59
C LEU A 116 -8.37 1.42 8.83
N VAL A 117 -8.20 0.18 9.30
CA VAL A 117 -9.33 -0.69 9.64
C VAL A 117 -10.19 -0.12 10.77
N ARG A 118 -9.58 0.48 11.80
CA ARG A 118 -10.31 1.20 12.87
C ARG A 118 -11.11 2.38 12.30
N MET A 119 -10.57 3.09 11.31
CA MET A 119 -11.29 4.17 10.62
C MET A 119 -12.49 3.63 9.83
N MET A 120 -12.34 2.50 9.13
CA MET A 120 -13.44 1.86 8.41
C MET A 120 -14.61 1.53 9.34
N LYS A 121 -14.30 1.01 10.54
CA LYS A 121 -15.31 0.76 11.58
C LYS A 121 -16.02 2.04 12.03
N LYS A 122 -15.28 3.14 12.24
CA LYS A 122 -15.87 4.45 12.60
C LYS A 122 -16.67 5.10 11.47
N ALA A 123 -16.27 4.88 10.23
CA ALA A 123 -16.94 5.39 9.02
C ALA A 123 -18.25 4.64 8.71
N HIS A 124 -18.73 3.77 9.60
CA HIS A 124 -19.94 2.97 9.44
C HIS A 124 -19.93 2.08 8.19
N ILE A 125 -18.75 1.61 7.77
CA ILE A 125 -18.65 0.61 6.72
C ILE A 125 -19.28 -0.70 7.24
N PRO A 126 -20.08 -1.42 6.41
CA PRO A 126 -20.72 -2.65 6.82
C PRO A 126 -19.75 -3.67 7.42
N GLU A 127 -20.18 -4.34 8.49
CA GLU A 127 -19.37 -5.36 9.18
C GLU A 127 -18.94 -6.51 8.27
N LEU A 128 -19.79 -6.84 7.29
CA LEU A 128 -19.50 -7.81 6.24
C LEU A 128 -18.20 -7.50 5.47
N VAL A 129 -17.79 -6.23 5.37
CA VAL A 129 -16.62 -5.81 4.59
C VAL A 129 -15.39 -5.61 5.49
N TYR A 130 -15.51 -4.85 6.58
CA TYR A 130 -14.33 -4.51 7.38
C TYR A 130 -13.81 -5.70 8.21
N LEU A 131 -14.68 -6.63 8.61
CA LEU A 131 -14.30 -7.77 9.45
C LEU A 131 -13.40 -8.77 8.71
N PRO A 132 -13.71 -9.22 7.47
CA PRO A 132 -12.78 -10.05 6.70
C PRO A 132 -11.45 -9.36 6.44
N ILE A 133 -11.47 -8.06 6.14
CA ILE A 133 -10.24 -7.26 5.91
C ILE A 133 -9.37 -7.23 7.17
N TYR A 134 -9.97 -6.99 8.34
CA TYR A 134 -9.27 -7.04 9.62
C TYR A 134 -8.61 -8.39 9.87
N ILE A 135 -9.37 -9.47 9.64
CA ILE A 135 -8.93 -10.85 9.76
C ILE A 135 -7.73 -11.10 8.84
N LEU A 136 -7.84 -10.75 7.54
CA LEU A 136 -6.76 -10.91 6.58
C LEU A 136 -5.49 -10.19 7.02
N PHE A 137 -5.57 -8.92 7.45
CA PHE A 137 -4.40 -8.18 7.94
C PHE A 137 -3.79 -8.76 9.21
N ARG A 138 -4.59 -9.39 10.07
CA ARG A 138 -4.10 -10.09 11.26
C ARG A 138 -3.39 -11.40 10.92
N PHE A 139 -3.85 -12.11 9.89
CA PHE A 139 -3.27 -13.39 9.44
C PHE A 139 -2.07 -13.22 8.50
N LEU A 140 -1.96 -12.09 7.79
CA LEU A 140 -0.83 -11.81 6.89
C LEU A 140 0.57 -11.98 7.52
N PRO A 141 0.84 -11.50 8.75
CA PRO A 141 2.12 -11.73 9.42
C PRO A 141 2.41 -13.20 9.69
N GLU A 142 1.38 -14.02 9.85
CA GLU A 142 1.52 -15.46 10.05
C GLU A 142 1.85 -16.16 8.73
N ILE A 143 1.15 -15.80 7.65
CA ILE A 143 1.43 -16.29 6.30
C ILE A 143 2.86 -15.91 5.88
N GLU A 144 3.36 -14.73 6.23
CA GLU A 144 4.75 -14.36 5.96
C GLU A 144 5.74 -15.31 6.66
N LYS A 145 5.48 -15.69 7.90
CA LYS A 145 6.34 -16.64 8.63
C LYS A 145 6.31 -18.01 7.97
N ASP A 146 5.12 -18.51 7.63
CA ASP A 146 4.93 -19.78 6.94
C ASP A 146 5.69 -19.77 5.59
N LEU A 147 5.60 -18.67 4.83
CA LEU A 147 6.34 -18.48 3.59
C LEU A 147 7.85 -18.56 3.78
N VAL A 148 8.38 -17.86 4.80
CA VAL A 148 9.83 -17.88 5.10
C VAL A 148 10.28 -19.27 5.49
N GLU A 149 9.53 -19.95 6.35
CA GLU A 149 9.81 -21.32 6.80
C GLU A 149 9.79 -22.32 5.63
N ILE A 150 8.71 -22.34 4.84
CA ILE A 150 8.59 -23.21 3.65
C ILE A 150 9.74 -22.91 2.67
N SER A 151 10.04 -21.63 2.43
CA SER A 151 11.13 -21.25 1.53
C SER A 151 12.50 -21.72 2.03
N SER A 152 12.71 -21.75 3.35
CA SER A 152 13.96 -22.22 3.96
C SER A 152 14.13 -23.73 3.79
N ILE A 153 13.04 -24.50 3.93
CA ILE A 153 13.03 -25.94 3.71
C ILE A 153 13.31 -26.27 2.23
N GLN A 154 12.69 -25.55 1.30
CA GLN A 154 12.92 -25.78 -0.13
C GLN A 154 14.36 -25.45 -0.57
N ARG A 155 15.01 -24.47 0.09
CA ARG A 155 16.44 -24.20 -0.12
C ARG A 155 17.32 -25.37 0.33
N ILE A 156 17.00 -26.04 1.45
CA ILE A 156 17.73 -27.24 1.91
C ILE A 156 17.56 -28.39 0.90
N LYS A 157 16.39 -28.49 0.26
CA LYS A 157 16.12 -29.46 -0.82
C LYS A 157 16.80 -29.13 -2.15
N GLY A 158 17.60 -28.06 -2.22
CA GLY A 158 18.32 -27.65 -3.43
C GLY A 158 17.48 -26.89 -4.45
N ILE A 159 16.20 -26.64 -4.17
CA ILE A 159 15.33 -25.88 -5.09
C ILE A 159 15.73 -24.41 -5.03
N THR A 160 16.27 -23.92 -6.14
CA THR A 160 16.82 -22.57 -6.26
C THR A 160 15.95 -21.70 -7.18
N LYS A 161 16.02 -20.37 -7.02
CA LYS A 161 15.36 -19.38 -7.90
C LYS A 161 15.75 -19.45 -9.39
N ARG A 162 16.66 -20.35 -9.77
CA ARG A 162 17.06 -20.61 -11.16
C ARG A 162 15.94 -21.25 -11.99
N GLN A 163 14.99 -21.93 -11.34
CA GLN A 163 13.81 -22.51 -11.98
C GLN A 163 12.56 -21.83 -11.39
N PRO A 164 12.12 -20.68 -11.94
CA PRO A 164 11.11 -19.85 -11.32
C PRO A 164 9.76 -20.57 -11.15
N ILE A 165 9.35 -21.36 -12.14
CA ILE A 165 8.09 -22.11 -12.12
C ILE A 165 8.09 -23.16 -11.00
N LEU A 166 9.12 -24.02 -10.97
CA LEU A 166 9.28 -25.05 -9.94
C LEU A 166 9.40 -24.45 -8.54
N TYR A 167 10.12 -23.33 -8.41
CA TYR A 167 10.25 -22.61 -7.15
C TYR A 167 8.89 -22.10 -6.64
N ILE A 168 8.07 -21.50 -7.52
CA ILE A 168 6.73 -21.03 -7.16
C ILE A 168 5.86 -22.20 -6.73
N GLU A 169 5.78 -23.27 -7.52
CA GLU A 169 4.96 -24.45 -7.21
C GLU A 169 5.36 -25.08 -5.87
N SER A 170 6.67 -25.20 -5.62
CA SER A 170 7.22 -25.79 -4.40
C SER A 170 6.90 -25.01 -3.12
N ILE A 171 6.60 -23.70 -3.23
CA ILE A 171 6.22 -22.85 -2.10
C ILE A 171 4.70 -22.71 -2.02
N PHE A 172 4.05 -22.51 -3.16
CA PHE A 172 2.63 -22.20 -3.25
C PHE A 172 1.75 -23.38 -2.85
N LEU A 173 2.05 -24.60 -3.32
CA LEU A 173 1.25 -25.78 -2.98
C LEU A 173 1.24 -26.05 -1.47
N PRO A 174 2.38 -26.16 -0.75
CA PRO A 174 2.36 -26.37 0.70
C PRO A 174 1.71 -25.22 1.47
N LEU A 175 1.91 -23.98 1.02
CA LEU A 175 1.31 -22.81 1.65
C LEU A 175 -0.22 -22.85 1.52
N LEU A 176 -0.75 -23.20 0.35
CA LEU A 176 -2.18 -23.31 0.11
C LEU A 176 -2.82 -24.32 1.05
N PHE A 177 -2.24 -25.51 1.19
CA PHE A 177 -2.73 -26.53 2.13
C PHE A 177 -2.67 -26.06 3.58
N THR A 178 -1.60 -25.37 3.97
CA THR A 178 -1.45 -24.81 5.32
C THR A 178 -2.55 -23.79 5.61
N VAL A 179 -2.82 -22.87 4.67
CA VAL A 179 -3.86 -21.85 4.82
C VAL A 179 -5.26 -22.47 4.82
N LEU A 180 -5.53 -23.45 3.96
CA LEU A 180 -6.80 -24.18 3.92
C LEU A 180 -7.07 -24.87 5.26
N GLN A 181 -6.09 -25.60 5.78
CA GLN A 181 -6.22 -26.26 7.07
C GLN A 181 -6.49 -25.27 8.21
N LYS A 182 -5.77 -24.14 8.25
CA LYS A 182 -6.01 -23.06 9.23
C LYS A 182 -7.42 -22.46 9.10
N SER A 183 -7.92 -22.33 7.87
CA SER A 183 -9.28 -21.86 7.60
C SER A 183 -10.33 -22.84 8.10
N ASP A 184 -10.15 -24.13 7.86
CA ASP A 184 -11.06 -25.19 8.33
C ASP A 184 -11.09 -25.24 9.86
N ASP A 185 -9.92 -25.18 10.50
CA ASP A 185 -9.80 -25.13 11.97
C ASP A 185 -10.53 -23.89 12.55
N LEU A 186 -10.39 -22.73 11.89
CA LEU A 186 -11.08 -21.50 12.29
C LEU A 186 -12.60 -21.62 12.12
N ALA A 187 -13.07 -22.22 11.02
CA ALA A 187 -14.48 -22.45 10.76
C ALA A 187 -15.10 -23.41 11.79
N ILE A 188 -14.39 -24.50 12.11
CA ILE A 188 -14.79 -25.45 13.16
C ILE A 188 -14.85 -24.75 14.51
N ALA A 189 -13.83 -23.97 14.88
CA ALA A 189 -13.79 -23.22 16.14
C ALA A 189 -14.96 -22.23 16.26
N TYR A 190 -15.28 -21.52 15.18
CA TYR A 190 -16.42 -20.60 15.13
C TYR A 190 -17.76 -21.35 15.27
N TYR A 191 -17.92 -22.47 14.57
CA TYR A 191 -19.12 -23.30 14.66
C TYR A 191 -19.33 -23.87 16.08
N LEU A 192 -18.28 -24.41 16.70
CA LEU A 192 -18.33 -24.94 18.07
C LEU A 192 -18.62 -23.84 19.10
N ARG A 193 -18.16 -22.61 18.86
CA ARG A 193 -18.50 -21.46 19.71
C ARG A 193 -19.98 -21.11 19.58
N LYS A 194 -20.49 -20.97 18.35
CA LYS A 194 -21.91 -20.65 18.11
C LYS A 194 -22.85 -21.69 18.71
N LYS A 195 -22.52 -22.99 18.57
CA LYS A 195 -23.30 -24.08 19.16
C LYS A 195 -23.40 -23.98 20.68
N ARG A 196 -22.30 -23.64 21.37
CA ARG A 196 -22.30 -23.45 22.83
C ARG A 196 -23.16 -22.26 23.27
N GLU A 197 -23.16 -21.17 22.52
CA GLU A 197 -24.00 -19.99 22.79
C GLU A 197 -25.50 -20.30 22.62
N THR A 198 -25.89 -21.23 21.74
CA THR A 198 -27.29 -21.67 21.57
C THR A 198 -27.76 -22.73 22.57
N GLU A 199 -26.87 -23.50 23.19
CA GLU A 199 -27.22 -24.51 24.21
C GLU A 199 -27.26 -23.93 25.65
N SER A 200 -26.82 -22.67 25.83
CA SER A 200 -26.73 -22.00 27.13
C SER A 200 -27.72 -20.85 27.33
N GLY A 201 -28.62 -20.62 26.37
CA GLY A 201 -29.78 -19.70 26.47
C GLY A 201 -31.09 -20.45 26.34
#